data_AF-A0A812HL21-F1
#
_entry.id   AF-A0A812HL21-F1
#
_cell.length_a   1.000
_cell.length_b   1.000
_cell.length_c   1.000
_cell.angle_alpha   90.00
_cell.angle_beta   90.00
_cell.angle_gamma   90.00
#
_symmetry.space_group_name_H-M   'P 1'
#
loop_
_entity.id
_entity.type
_entity.pdbx_description
1 polymer ?
#
loop_
_entity_poly.entity_id
_entity_poly.type
_entity_poly.pdbx_seq_one_letter_code
_entity_poly.pdbx_strand_id
1 'polypeptide(L)'
;MLERNWKELLEDTEKRQQELSEKQIHYKKDLIKTVNAFKKDVARFRAEYERSGPMVKGIPPREAVERLKRFKEEFEVRDRKQEIYYIGEDLFGVPHQRYPALDTTRQELGYLSQLYDLYVAVLETIKDWRDYLWCDVGENMEDMQKKIDNFAGRCKKMPKQLREWPAYNELKKEIEDFQGVLPLLLELGKPSIMPRHWQQVMDITGKDLPIDSENFKLQSLIDAQLNEFTDEISDICEGADKQLAQRHSIPFKEELNGLLSTLSDTGDTIERWFKAKKFQQIDKDWIKIMQKSADTKYVVPCCQRLRFYFTSDPVLLKILSQGSDPESIQEDFEKLFDAINRVLVQFDKVDRKKIVLCMQERGKTPVQAQGNIEDWLLALEDGSPLRGRQAKVA
;
A
#
# COMPACT_ATOMS: atom_id res chain seq x y z
N MET A 1 -6.27 -44.14 92.42
CA MET A 1 -5.26 -44.31 91.35
C MET A 1 -5.13 -43.04 90.51
N LEU A 2 -6.23 -42.48 89.99
CA LEU A 2 -6.23 -41.23 89.21
C LEU A 2 -5.71 -40.01 89.99
N GLU A 3 -6.12 -39.82 91.26
CA GLU A 3 -5.62 -38.70 92.08
C GLU A 3 -4.12 -38.77 92.35
N ARG A 4 -3.55 -39.98 92.47
CA ARG A 4 -2.12 -40.16 92.68
C ARG A 4 -1.34 -39.80 91.41
N ASN A 5 -1.79 -40.31 90.26
CA ASN A 5 -1.17 -40.00 88.97
C ASN A 5 -1.30 -38.50 88.61
N TRP A 6 -2.40 -37.85 89.01
CA TRP A 6 -2.57 -36.41 88.84
C TRP A 6 -1.59 -35.60 89.71
N LYS A 7 -1.36 -36.02 90.95
CA LYS A 7 -0.36 -35.40 91.84
C LYS A 7 1.05 -35.60 91.33
N GLU A 8 1.40 -36.82 90.90
CA GLU A 8 2.70 -37.11 90.27
C GLU A 8 2.92 -36.25 89.01
N LEU A 9 1.89 -36.11 88.15
CA LEU A 9 1.95 -35.25 86.97
C LEU A 9 2.13 -33.77 87.33
N LEU A 10 1.46 -33.27 88.37
CA LEU A 10 1.61 -31.89 88.84
C LEU A 10 3.02 -31.62 89.37
N GLU A 11 3.57 -32.52 90.18
CA GLU A 11 4.95 -32.42 90.68
C GLU A 11 5.99 -32.46 89.55
N ASP A 12 5.79 -33.34 88.56
CA ASP A 12 6.66 -33.38 87.38
C ASP A 12 6.51 -32.13 86.52
N THR A 13 5.30 -31.59 86.38
CA THR A 13 5.05 -30.33 85.65
C THR A 13 5.74 -29.15 86.33
N GLU A 14 5.67 -29.06 87.67
CA GLU A 14 6.34 -28.01 88.44
C GLU A 14 7.87 -28.10 88.33
N LYS A 15 8.44 -29.31 88.46
CA LYS A 15 9.88 -29.53 88.25
C LYS A 15 10.32 -29.10 86.85
N ARG A 16 9.58 -29.52 85.81
CA ARG A 16 9.87 -29.13 84.43
C ARG A 16 9.71 -27.64 84.20
N GLN A 17 8.73 -27.00 84.84
CA GLN A 17 8.53 -25.55 84.75
C GLN A 17 9.69 -24.77 85.38
N GLN A 18 10.22 -25.22 86.52
CA GLN A 18 11.40 -24.62 87.15
C GLN A 18 12.65 -24.79 86.27
N GLU A 19 12.93 -26.00 85.79
CA GLU A 19 14.05 -26.28 84.86
C GLU A 19 13.96 -25.42 83.60
N LEU A 20 12.76 -25.25 83.05
CA LEU A 20 12.54 -24.48 81.84
C LEU A 20 12.68 -22.98 82.09
N SER A 21 12.23 -22.47 83.23
CA SER A 21 12.41 -21.06 83.62
C SER A 21 13.89 -20.66 83.76
N GLU A 22 14.71 -21.51 84.38
CA GLU A 22 16.15 -21.28 84.50
C GLU A 22 16.84 -21.26 83.13
N LYS A 23 16.52 -22.24 82.27
CA LYS A 23 17.07 -22.33 80.91
C LYS A 23 16.58 -21.17 80.02
N GLN A 24 15.35 -20.71 80.20
CA GLN A 24 14.75 -19.61 79.45
C GLN A 24 15.57 -18.31 79.61
N ILE A 25 16.05 -18.01 80.82
CA ILE A 25 16.88 -16.84 81.08
C ILE A 25 18.19 -16.91 80.29
N HIS A 26 18.84 -18.07 80.27
CA HIS A 26 20.08 -18.28 79.54
C HIS A 26 19.87 -18.13 78.02
N TYR A 27 18.87 -18.82 77.46
CA TYR A 27 18.57 -18.73 76.02
C TYR A 27 18.15 -17.35 75.58
N LYS A 28 17.38 -16.62 76.40
CA LYS A 28 17.01 -15.22 76.10
C LYS A 28 18.24 -14.32 76.07
N LYS A 29 19.17 -14.48 77.01
CA LYS A 29 20.42 -13.70 77.06
C LYS A 29 21.31 -14.00 75.85
N ASP A 30 21.42 -15.27 75.47
CA ASP A 30 22.18 -15.70 74.30
C ASP A 30 21.55 -15.19 73.00
N LEU A 31 20.22 -15.25 72.87
CA LEU A 31 19.50 -14.68 71.73
C LEU A 31 19.82 -13.20 71.56
N ILE A 32 19.70 -12.40 72.62
CA ILE A 32 19.99 -10.96 72.58
C ILE A 32 21.46 -10.70 72.19
N LYS A 33 22.40 -11.52 72.68
CA LYS A 33 23.81 -11.43 72.30
C LYS A 33 24.02 -11.74 70.82
N THR A 34 23.38 -12.80 70.31
CA THR A 34 23.48 -13.18 68.88
C THR A 34 22.84 -12.16 67.96
N VAL A 35 21.68 -11.59 68.32
CA VAL A 35 21.00 -10.53 67.57
C VAL A 35 21.87 -9.28 67.47
N ASN A 36 22.53 -8.87 68.56
CA ASN A 36 23.47 -7.75 68.54
C ASN A 36 24.73 -8.03 67.71
N ALA A 37 25.23 -9.27 67.72
CA ALA A 37 26.33 -9.67 66.85
C ALA A 37 25.90 -9.66 65.37
N PHE A 38 24.68 -10.10 65.07
CA PHE A 38 24.11 -10.08 63.73
C PHE A 38 23.95 -8.66 63.18
N LYS A 39 23.51 -7.69 64.00
CA LYS A 39 23.51 -6.27 63.61
C LYS A 39 24.87 -5.77 63.12
N LYS A 40 25.96 -6.15 63.81
CA LYS A 40 27.33 -5.79 63.42
C LYS A 40 27.75 -6.49 62.13
N ASP A 41 27.35 -7.74 61.94
CA ASP A 41 27.60 -8.50 60.71
C ASP A 41 26.86 -7.88 59.51
N VAL A 42 25.59 -7.50 59.65
CA VAL A 42 24.81 -6.80 58.60
C VAL A 42 25.47 -5.48 58.23
N ALA A 43 25.93 -4.70 59.20
CA ALA A 43 26.65 -3.44 58.93
C ALA A 43 27.97 -3.67 58.18
N ARG A 44 28.73 -4.73 58.54
CA ARG A 44 29.96 -5.11 57.83
C ARG A 44 29.68 -5.55 56.40
N PHE A 45 28.66 -6.39 56.23
CA PHE A 45 28.21 -6.85 54.91
C PHE A 45 27.83 -5.67 54.00
N ARG A 46 27.10 -4.69 54.54
CA ARG A 46 26.76 -3.48 53.78
C ARG A 46 28.00 -2.70 53.33
N ALA A 47 28.97 -2.50 54.23
CA ALA A 47 30.21 -1.82 53.88
C ALA A 47 31.02 -2.57 52.81
N GLU A 48 31.03 -3.91 52.86
CA GLU A 48 31.69 -4.74 51.84
C GLU A 48 30.95 -4.69 50.50
N TYR A 49 29.62 -4.68 50.52
CA TYR A 49 28.77 -4.53 49.34
C TYR A 49 28.98 -3.17 48.66
N GLU A 50 29.08 -2.07 49.41
CA GLU A 50 29.36 -0.75 48.84
C GLU A 50 30.79 -0.65 48.27
N ARG A 51 31.77 -1.32 48.90
CA ARG A 51 33.17 -1.28 48.47
C ARG A 51 33.49 -2.20 47.29
N SER A 52 32.88 -3.37 47.24
CA SER A 52 33.27 -4.46 46.32
C SER A 52 32.10 -5.11 45.60
N GLY A 53 30.89 -4.61 45.83
CA GLY A 53 29.69 -5.13 45.21
C GLY A 53 29.63 -4.94 43.70
N PRO A 54 28.59 -5.51 43.08
CA PRO A 54 28.27 -5.33 41.66
C PRO A 54 27.96 -3.87 41.27
N MET A 55 27.87 -2.98 42.27
CA MET A 55 27.59 -1.56 42.11
C MET A 55 28.82 -0.68 41.78
N VAL A 56 30.03 -1.24 41.84
CA VAL A 56 31.26 -0.47 41.62
C VAL A 56 31.43 -0.16 40.13
N LYS A 57 31.69 1.11 39.81
CA LYS A 57 31.81 1.61 38.43
C LYS A 57 33.07 1.06 37.75
N GLY A 58 32.94 0.69 36.47
CA GLY A 58 34.07 0.30 35.61
C GLY A 58 34.41 -1.20 35.61
N ILE A 59 33.57 -2.04 36.19
CA ILE A 59 33.75 -3.49 36.17
C ILE A 59 33.13 -4.07 34.89
N PRO A 60 33.80 -5.04 34.23
CA PRO A 60 33.22 -5.71 33.07
C PRO A 60 31.92 -6.45 33.45
N PRO A 61 30.91 -6.47 32.58
CA PRO A 61 29.60 -7.06 32.88
C PRO A 61 29.64 -8.50 33.39
N ARG A 62 30.55 -9.34 32.88
CA ARG A 62 30.73 -10.72 33.35
C ARG A 62 31.22 -10.79 34.81
N GLU A 63 32.14 -9.92 35.19
CA GLU A 63 32.64 -9.87 36.56
C GLU A 63 31.59 -9.28 37.50
N ALA A 64 30.78 -8.33 37.03
CA ALA A 64 29.66 -7.80 37.80
C ALA A 64 28.58 -8.86 38.07
N VAL A 65 28.31 -9.77 37.12
CA VAL A 65 27.43 -10.94 37.32
C VAL A 65 28.00 -11.89 38.39
N GLU A 66 29.29 -12.19 38.34
CA GLU A 66 29.92 -13.09 39.32
C GLU A 66 29.91 -12.49 40.73
N ARG A 67 30.22 -11.19 40.85
CA ARG A 67 30.11 -10.45 42.11
C ARG A 67 28.67 -10.44 42.60
N LEU A 68 27.70 -10.19 41.72
CA LEU A 68 26.28 -10.21 42.07
C LEU A 68 25.86 -11.57 42.63
N LYS A 69 26.27 -12.67 41.98
CA LYS A 69 25.98 -14.03 42.43
C LYS A 69 26.53 -14.28 43.84
N ARG A 70 27.81 -13.94 44.08
CA ARG A 70 28.43 -14.06 45.40
C ARG A 70 27.65 -13.27 46.47
N PHE A 71 27.35 -12.00 46.21
CA PHE A 71 26.64 -11.16 47.19
C PHE A 71 25.18 -11.59 47.39
N LYS A 72 24.54 -12.20 46.38
CA LYS A 72 23.20 -12.78 46.50
C LYS A 72 23.19 -14.01 47.41
N GLU A 73 24.16 -14.91 47.24
CA GLU A 73 24.33 -16.08 48.12
C GLU A 73 24.64 -15.65 49.57
N GLU A 74 25.55 -14.68 49.76
CA GLU A 74 25.88 -14.13 51.07
C GLU A 74 24.70 -13.38 51.73
N PHE A 75 23.84 -12.75 50.92
CA PHE A 75 22.61 -12.10 51.38
C PHE A 75 21.59 -13.13 51.85
N GLU A 76 21.33 -14.20 51.07
CA GLU A 76 20.36 -15.24 51.44
C GLU A 76 20.66 -15.89 52.78
N VAL A 77 21.94 -16.15 53.08
CA VAL A 77 22.36 -16.69 54.39
C VAL A 77 21.95 -15.76 55.52
N ARG A 78 22.08 -14.44 55.33
CA ARG A 78 21.72 -13.44 56.34
C ARG A 78 20.21 -13.24 56.43
N ASP A 79 19.51 -13.35 55.31
CA ASP A 79 18.06 -13.25 55.26
C ASP A 79 17.40 -14.40 56.04
N ARG A 80 17.85 -15.64 55.82
CA ARG A 80 17.42 -16.81 56.60
C ARG A 80 17.75 -16.67 58.08
N LYS A 81 18.91 -16.08 58.43
CA LYS A 81 19.26 -15.80 59.83
C LYS A 81 18.31 -14.78 60.45
N GLN A 82 17.91 -13.74 59.73
CA GLN A 82 16.93 -12.77 60.22
C GLN A 82 15.60 -13.46 60.56
N GLU A 83 15.09 -14.33 59.68
CA GLU A 83 13.85 -15.08 59.93
C GLU A 83 13.95 -15.95 61.19
N ILE A 84 15.05 -16.69 61.35
CA ILE A 84 15.30 -17.51 62.54
C ILE A 84 15.33 -16.63 63.81
N TYR A 85 15.95 -15.45 63.74
CA TYR A 85 15.97 -14.53 64.87
C TYR A 85 14.60 -13.94 65.18
N TYR A 86 13.76 -13.63 64.19
CA TYR A 86 12.37 -13.21 64.42
C TYR A 86 11.55 -14.30 65.10
N ILE A 87 11.69 -15.56 64.68
CA ILE A 87 11.05 -16.70 65.35
C ILE A 87 11.52 -16.79 66.82
N GLY A 88 12.81 -16.58 67.07
CA GLY A 88 13.36 -16.53 68.42
C GLY A 88 12.82 -15.34 69.23
N GLU A 89 12.74 -14.16 68.64
CA GLU A 89 12.23 -12.95 69.27
C GLU A 89 10.75 -13.11 69.64
N ASP A 90 9.93 -13.69 68.75
CA ASP A 90 8.53 -14.05 69.02
C ASP A 90 8.41 -15.05 70.17
N LEU A 91 9.22 -16.12 70.15
CA LEU A 91 9.21 -17.16 71.18
C LEU A 91 9.48 -16.61 72.59
N PHE A 92 10.32 -15.59 72.72
CA PHE A 92 10.66 -14.97 74.00
C PHE A 92 9.96 -13.62 74.27
N GLY A 93 9.02 -13.21 73.42
CA GLY A 93 8.28 -11.95 73.53
C GLY A 93 9.17 -10.70 73.48
N VAL A 94 10.25 -10.76 72.70
CA VAL A 94 11.17 -9.64 72.47
C VAL A 94 10.72 -8.87 71.23
N PRO A 95 10.70 -7.53 71.23
CA PRO A 95 10.30 -6.77 70.05
C PRO A 95 11.28 -6.95 68.89
N HIS A 96 10.73 -7.16 67.70
CA HIS A 96 11.50 -7.37 66.48
C HIS A 96 12.49 -6.24 66.21
N GLN A 97 13.75 -6.60 65.98
CA GLN A 97 14.77 -5.64 65.60
C GLN A 97 14.73 -5.37 64.09
N ARG A 98 14.75 -4.09 63.68
CA ARG A 98 14.76 -3.72 62.26
C ARG A 98 16.18 -3.65 61.70
N TYR A 99 16.35 -4.08 60.45
CA TYR A 99 17.63 -4.09 59.72
C TYR A 99 17.51 -3.30 58.40
N PRO A 100 17.40 -1.95 58.44
CA PRO A 100 17.17 -1.15 57.23
C PRO A 100 18.27 -1.29 56.17
N ALA A 101 19.51 -1.55 56.59
CA ALA A 101 20.63 -1.83 55.67
C ALA A 101 20.45 -3.14 54.89
N LEU A 102 19.78 -4.14 55.47
CA LEU A 102 19.49 -5.40 54.79
C LEU A 102 18.32 -5.23 53.82
N ASP A 103 17.29 -4.48 54.21
CA ASP A 103 16.13 -4.18 53.35
C ASP A 103 16.51 -3.36 52.10
N THR A 104 17.38 -2.37 52.26
CA THR A 104 17.93 -1.60 51.13
C THR A 104 18.77 -2.49 50.21
N THR A 105 19.66 -3.31 50.77
CA THR A 105 20.47 -4.25 49.99
C THR A 105 19.59 -5.28 49.26
N ARG A 106 18.47 -5.72 49.85
CA ARG A 106 17.49 -6.60 49.19
C ARG A 106 16.91 -5.96 47.92
N GLN A 107 16.48 -4.70 48.03
CA GLN A 107 15.91 -3.97 46.89
C GLN A 107 16.96 -3.77 45.78
N GLU A 108 18.16 -3.33 46.16
CA GLU A 108 19.27 -3.13 45.24
C GLU A 108 19.69 -4.42 44.53
N LEU A 109 19.86 -5.53 45.26
CA LEU A 109 20.15 -6.85 44.69
C LEU A 109 19.04 -7.31 43.74
N GLY A 110 17.78 -7.05 44.07
CA GLY A 110 16.63 -7.35 43.20
C GLY A 110 16.69 -6.60 41.88
N TYR A 111 17.03 -5.31 41.91
CA TYR A 111 17.19 -4.50 40.71
C TYR A 111 18.40 -4.91 39.87
N LEU A 112 19.53 -5.21 40.52
CA LEU A 112 20.74 -5.66 39.82
C LEU A 112 20.60 -7.05 39.22
N SER A 113 19.92 -7.99 39.89
CA SER A 113 19.57 -9.29 39.32
C SER A 113 18.79 -9.08 38.03
N GLN A 114 17.73 -8.27 38.05
CA GLN A 114 16.95 -8.02 36.84
C GLN A 114 17.80 -7.46 35.68
N LEU A 115 18.70 -6.50 35.96
CA LEU A 115 19.57 -5.92 34.95
C LEU A 115 20.57 -6.92 34.38
N TYR A 116 21.34 -7.57 35.24
CA TYR A 116 22.43 -8.46 34.81
C TYR A 116 21.90 -9.80 34.28
N ASP A 117 20.78 -10.32 34.79
CA ASP A 117 20.11 -11.50 34.23
C ASP A 117 19.61 -11.21 32.80
N LEU A 118 19.07 -9.99 32.56
CA LEU A 118 18.70 -9.56 31.21
C LEU A 118 19.94 -9.37 30.32
N TYR A 119 21.00 -8.79 30.87
CA TYR A 119 22.25 -8.56 30.15
C TYR A 119 22.87 -9.89 29.66
N VAL A 120 22.97 -10.88 30.54
CA VAL A 120 23.47 -12.22 30.19
C VAL A 120 22.57 -12.88 29.16
N ALA A 121 21.25 -12.85 29.37
CA ALA A 121 20.30 -13.45 28.42
C ALA A 121 20.41 -12.82 27.02
N VAL A 122 20.58 -11.50 26.92
CA VAL A 122 20.77 -10.79 25.66
C VAL A 122 22.10 -11.19 25.01
N LEU A 123 23.20 -11.21 25.76
CA LEU A 123 24.50 -11.60 25.22
C LEU A 123 24.56 -13.06 24.74
N GLU A 124 23.97 -13.99 25.51
CA GLU A 124 23.90 -15.40 25.12
C GLU A 124 23.05 -15.56 23.86
N THR A 125 21.87 -14.93 23.83
CA THR A 125 20.98 -14.98 22.67
C THR A 125 21.63 -14.38 21.42
N ILE A 126 22.29 -13.22 21.54
CA ILE A 126 23.02 -12.58 20.44
C ILE A 126 24.19 -13.46 19.97
N LYS A 127 24.91 -14.10 20.90
CA LYS A 127 25.99 -15.01 20.56
C LYS A 127 25.47 -16.21 19.76
N ASP A 128 24.39 -16.81 20.20
CA ASP A 128 23.75 -17.93 19.49
C ASP A 128 23.31 -17.50 18.08
N TRP A 129 22.75 -16.29 17.94
CA TRP A 129 22.38 -15.73 16.65
C TRP A 129 23.57 -15.45 15.74
N ARG A 130 24.68 -14.95 16.29
CA ARG A 130 25.93 -14.72 15.54
C ARG A 130 26.46 -16.02 14.93
N ASP A 131 26.28 -17.14 15.62
CA ASP A 131 26.71 -18.46 15.17
C ASP A 131 25.76 -19.14 14.16
N TYR A 132 24.57 -18.59 13.90
CA TYR A 132 23.65 -19.11 12.90
C TYR A 132 24.17 -18.95 11.47
N LEU A 133 23.97 -20.00 10.67
CA LEU A 133 24.19 -19.97 9.23
C LEU A 133 23.12 -19.11 8.58
N TRP A 134 23.51 -18.27 7.62
CA TRP A 134 22.62 -17.33 6.95
C TRP A 134 21.39 -17.99 6.34
N CYS A 135 21.54 -19.20 5.79
CA CYS A 135 20.43 -19.98 5.22
C CYS A 135 19.31 -20.26 6.24
N ASP A 136 19.66 -20.45 7.51
CA ASP A 136 18.72 -20.78 8.59
C ASP A 136 18.15 -19.52 9.27
N VAL A 137 18.70 -18.34 8.97
CA VAL A 137 18.25 -17.07 9.56
C VAL A 137 16.84 -16.73 9.07
N GLY A 138 16.52 -17.00 7.80
CA GLY A 138 15.22 -16.69 7.21
C GLY A 138 14.03 -17.33 7.95
N GLU A 139 14.17 -18.58 8.41
CA GLU A 139 13.13 -19.28 9.15
C GLU A 139 12.99 -18.78 10.60
N ASN A 140 14.08 -18.34 11.21
CA ASN A 140 14.14 -17.91 12.60
C ASN A 140 13.92 -16.40 12.80
N MET A 141 13.82 -15.61 11.72
CA MET A 141 13.76 -14.15 11.80
C MET A 141 12.56 -13.61 12.59
N GLU A 142 11.37 -14.23 12.46
CA GLU A 142 10.19 -13.80 13.22
C GLU A 142 10.39 -14.00 14.73
N ASP A 143 11.03 -15.09 15.12
CA ASP A 143 11.34 -15.40 16.52
C ASP A 143 12.46 -14.51 17.07
N MET A 144 13.45 -14.16 16.23
CA MET A 144 14.49 -13.19 16.58
C MET A 144 13.89 -11.81 16.86
N GLN A 145 12.98 -11.34 15.99
CA GLN A 145 12.28 -10.07 16.16
C GLN A 145 11.44 -10.06 17.45
N LYS A 146 10.65 -11.10 17.69
CA LYS A 146 9.87 -11.25 18.94
C LYS A 146 10.77 -11.25 20.18
N LYS A 147 11.91 -11.95 20.15
CA LYS A 147 12.86 -12.00 21.27
C LYS A 147 13.49 -10.64 21.54
N ILE A 148 13.94 -9.92 20.50
CA ILE A 148 14.56 -8.60 20.68
C ILE A 148 13.54 -7.58 21.19
N ASP A 149 12.30 -7.61 20.69
CA ASP A 149 11.23 -6.73 21.13
C ASP A 149 10.84 -7.00 22.59
N ASN A 150 10.87 -8.28 23.01
CA ASN A 150 10.70 -8.64 24.42
C ASN A 150 11.85 -8.10 25.29
N PHE A 151 13.11 -8.24 24.86
CA PHE A 151 14.25 -7.66 25.56
C PHE A 151 14.16 -6.13 25.66
N ALA A 152 13.81 -5.44 24.58
CA ALA A 152 13.57 -4.01 24.56
C ALA A 152 12.44 -3.61 25.52
N GLY A 153 11.34 -4.38 25.54
CA GLY A 153 10.21 -4.19 26.45
C GLY A 153 10.61 -4.34 27.93
N ARG A 154 11.40 -5.38 28.26
CA ARG A 154 11.94 -5.60 29.61
C ARG A 154 12.90 -4.48 30.01
N CYS A 155 13.79 -4.06 29.11
CA CYS A 155 14.72 -2.96 29.32
C CYS A 155 14.00 -1.62 29.57
N LYS A 156 12.88 -1.35 28.86
CA LYS A 156 12.05 -0.15 29.08
C LYS A 156 11.30 -0.15 30.41
N LYS A 157 10.85 -1.32 30.89
CA LYS A 157 10.16 -1.49 32.18
C LYS A 157 11.06 -1.32 33.41
N MET A 158 12.38 -1.31 33.22
CA MET A 158 13.34 -1.13 34.31
C MET A 158 13.12 0.22 35.05
N PRO A 159 13.27 0.24 36.39
CA PRO A 159 13.23 1.45 37.20
C PRO A 159 14.21 2.54 36.73
N LYS A 160 13.85 3.81 36.93
CA LYS A 160 14.68 4.96 36.53
C LYS A 160 16.06 4.94 37.17
N GLN A 161 16.17 4.43 38.40
CA GLN A 161 17.41 4.31 39.16
C GLN A 161 18.46 3.45 38.46
N LEU A 162 18.03 2.49 37.63
CA LEU A 162 18.93 1.66 36.84
C LEU A 162 19.36 2.33 35.53
N ARG A 163 18.67 3.37 35.06
CA ARG A 163 18.93 3.99 33.75
C ARG A 163 20.17 4.89 33.73
N GLU A 164 20.59 5.36 34.90
CA GLU A 164 21.82 6.14 35.07
C GLU A 164 23.08 5.26 34.97
N TRP A 165 22.91 3.94 34.90
CA TRP A 165 24.02 3.01 34.94
C TRP A 165 24.65 2.81 33.56
N PRO A 166 25.99 2.80 33.46
CA PRO A 166 26.68 2.51 32.21
C PRO A 166 26.24 1.18 31.59
N ALA A 167 26.13 0.11 32.39
CA ALA A 167 25.70 -1.20 31.94
C ALA A 167 24.27 -1.21 31.35
N TYR A 168 23.37 -0.37 31.87
CA TYR A 168 22.04 -0.22 31.29
C TYR A 168 22.09 0.46 29.92
N ASN A 169 22.88 1.52 29.79
CA ASN A 169 23.01 2.24 28.53
C ASN A 169 23.71 1.39 27.45
N GLU A 170 24.71 0.61 27.84
CA GLU A 170 25.37 -0.37 26.97
C GLU A 170 24.40 -1.45 26.50
N LEU A 171 23.66 -2.06 27.42
CA LEU A 171 22.62 -3.06 27.09
C LEU A 171 21.55 -2.48 26.18
N LYS A 172 21.08 -1.27 26.49
CA LYS A 172 20.07 -0.58 25.70
C LYS A 172 20.58 -0.34 24.28
N LYS A 173 21.82 0.14 24.15
CA LYS A 173 22.45 0.38 22.85
C LYS A 173 22.58 -0.91 22.05
N GLU A 174 23.07 -1.99 22.65
CA GLU A 174 23.16 -3.31 22.00
C GLU A 174 21.78 -3.80 21.50
N ILE A 175 20.73 -3.64 22.32
CA ILE A 175 19.36 -4.01 21.90
C ILE A 175 18.89 -3.12 20.74
N GLU A 176 19.12 -1.81 20.79
CA GLU A 176 18.72 -0.86 19.74
C GLU A 176 19.48 -1.11 18.44
N ASP A 177 20.79 -1.37 18.53
CA ASP A 177 21.65 -1.70 17.40
C ASP A 177 21.15 -2.98 16.71
N PHE A 178 20.86 -4.05 17.46
CA PHE A 178 20.30 -5.28 16.89
C PHE A 178 18.88 -5.11 16.34
N GLN A 179 18.05 -4.32 17.00
CA GLN A 179 16.68 -4.05 16.55
C GLN A 179 16.66 -3.26 15.22
N GLY A 180 17.67 -2.42 14.98
CA GLY A 180 17.87 -1.72 13.70
C GLY A 180 18.38 -2.62 12.58
N VAL A 181 19.28 -3.56 12.87
CA VAL A 181 19.82 -4.49 11.86
C VAL A 181 18.77 -5.50 11.37
N LEU A 182 17.88 -5.99 12.25
CA LEU A 182 16.94 -7.07 11.91
C LEU A 182 16.05 -6.78 10.68
N PRO A 183 15.41 -5.61 10.54
CA PRO A 183 14.69 -5.25 9.32
C PRO A 183 15.55 -5.30 8.05
N LEU A 184 16.79 -4.81 8.11
CA LEU A 184 17.72 -4.84 6.97
C LEU A 184 18.06 -6.27 6.57
N LEU A 185 18.24 -7.17 7.54
CA LEU A 185 18.46 -8.59 7.25
C LEU A 185 17.24 -9.23 6.58
N LEU A 186 16.03 -8.81 6.96
CA LEU A 186 14.79 -9.28 6.34
C LEU A 186 14.71 -8.87 4.88
N GLU A 187 15.12 -7.65 4.56
CA GLU A 187 15.18 -7.18 3.18
C GLU A 187 16.27 -7.87 2.37
N LEU A 188 17.46 -8.05 2.94
CA LEU A 188 18.58 -8.73 2.32
C LEU A 188 18.33 -10.25 2.12
N GLY A 189 17.46 -10.84 2.93
CA GLY A 189 17.02 -12.23 2.82
C GLY A 189 15.97 -12.48 1.73
N LYS A 190 15.43 -11.45 1.08
CA LYS A 190 14.42 -11.62 0.02
C LYS A 190 15.01 -12.30 -1.22
N PRO A 191 14.21 -13.10 -1.95
CA PRO A 191 14.65 -13.73 -3.20
C PRO A 191 14.94 -12.72 -4.34
N SER A 192 14.53 -11.47 -4.18
CA SER A 192 14.87 -10.36 -5.10
C SER A 192 16.37 -10.02 -5.09
N ILE A 193 17.06 -10.36 -4.00
CA ILE A 193 18.47 -10.04 -3.80
C ILE A 193 19.33 -11.08 -4.54
N MET A 194 20.21 -10.59 -5.41
CA MET A 194 21.10 -11.39 -6.25
C MET A 194 22.56 -11.10 -5.89
N PRO A 195 23.52 -11.95 -6.30
CA PRO A 195 24.94 -11.76 -5.99
C PRO A 195 25.49 -10.35 -6.30
N ARG A 196 24.96 -9.71 -7.36
CA ARG A 196 25.32 -8.32 -7.72
C ARG A 196 24.92 -7.28 -6.66
N HIS A 197 23.80 -7.48 -5.96
CA HIS A 197 23.34 -6.56 -4.92
C HIS A 197 24.19 -6.74 -3.66
N TRP A 198 24.58 -7.98 -3.36
CA TRP A 198 25.55 -8.24 -2.31
C TRP A 198 26.91 -7.60 -2.60
N GLN A 199 27.36 -7.57 -3.87
CA GLN A 199 28.56 -6.81 -4.24
C GLN A 199 28.42 -5.31 -3.95
N GLN A 200 27.28 -4.71 -4.27
CA GLN A 200 27.02 -3.29 -3.96
C GLN A 200 27.02 -3.04 -2.44
N VAL A 201 26.46 -3.95 -1.65
CA VAL A 201 26.50 -3.89 -0.19
C VAL A 201 27.94 -4.00 0.32
N MET A 202 28.77 -4.88 -0.25
CA MET A 202 30.20 -4.99 0.09
C MET A 202 30.97 -3.71 -0.28
N ASP A 203 30.67 -3.11 -1.42
CA ASP A 203 31.31 -1.87 -1.88
C ASP A 203 30.99 -0.68 -0.96
N ILE A 204 29.76 -0.61 -0.43
CA ILE A 204 29.33 0.44 0.50
C ILE A 204 29.90 0.21 1.90
N THR A 205 29.82 -1.03 2.40
CA THR A 205 30.26 -1.37 3.76
C THR A 205 31.79 -1.53 3.86
N GLY A 206 32.48 -1.68 2.73
CA GLY A 206 33.92 -1.89 2.65
C GLY A 206 34.37 -3.23 3.25
N LYS A 207 33.47 -4.21 3.38
CA LYS A 207 33.77 -5.53 3.96
C LYS A 207 33.47 -6.66 2.98
N ASP A 208 34.37 -7.65 2.96
CA ASP A 208 34.20 -8.85 2.16
C ASP A 208 33.26 -9.83 2.86
N LEU A 209 32.08 -10.04 2.26
CA LEU A 209 31.08 -11.00 2.73
C LEU A 209 31.21 -12.31 1.93
N PRO A 210 31.42 -13.46 2.58
CA PRO A 210 31.59 -14.73 1.88
C PRO A 210 30.25 -15.35 1.49
N ILE A 211 29.56 -14.73 0.52
CA ILE A 211 28.19 -15.11 0.07
C ILE A 211 28.16 -16.52 -0.52
N ASP A 212 29.26 -16.97 -1.14
CA ASP A 212 29.38 -18.29 -1.79
C ASP A 212 29.84 -19.40 -0.82
N SER A 213 30.11 -19.06 0.45
CA SER A 213 30.59 -20.01 1.44
C SER A 213 29.42 -20.67 2.18
N GLU A 214 29.41 -22.00 2.24
CA GLU A 214 28.46 -22.76 3.08
C GLU A 214 28.58 -22.40 4.58
N ASN A 215 29.70 -21.78 4.98
CA ASN A 215 29.93 -21.28 6.35
C ASN A 215 29.55 -19.80 6.53
N PHE A 216 28.74 -19.23 5.63
CA PHE A 216 28.30 -17.85 5.76
C PHE A 216 27.43 -17.68 7.01
N LYS A 217 27.99 -17.04 8.03
CA LYS A 217 27.34 -16.80 9.33
C LYS A 217 26.79 -15.40 9.44
N LEU A 218 25.71 -15.27 10.20
CA LEU A 218 25.10 -13.98 10.54
C LEU A 218 26.11 -13.02 11.20
N GLN A 219 27.08 -13.53 11.95
CA GLN A 219 28.15 -12.72 12.52
C GLN A 219 28.82 -11.80 11.49
N SER A 220 29.06 -12.26 10.26
CA SER A 220 29.76 -11.46 9.26
C SER A 220 28.95 -10.21 8.86
N LEU A 221 27.62 -10.33 8.86
CA LEU A 221 26.70 -9.23 8.57
C LEU A 221 26.56 -8.28 9.75
N ILE A 222 26.49 -8.80 10.98
CA ILE A 222 26.45 -7.98 12.19
C ILE A 222 27.76 -7.18 12.31
N ASP A 223 28.90 -7.84 12.09
CA ASP A 223 30.20 -7.21 12.15
C ASP A 223 30.36 -6.16 11.05
N ALA A 224 29.64 -6.27 9.92
CA ALA A 224 29.59 -5.26 8.87
C ALA A 224 28.86 -3.96 9.27
N GLN A 225 28.26 -3.92 10.47
CA GLN A 225 27.74 -2.70 11.10
C GLN A 225 26.74 -1.97 10.18
N LEU A 226 25.82 -2.74 9.61
CA LEU A 226 24.83 -2.30 8.61
C LEU A 226 23.98 -1.10 9.07
N ASN A 227 23.89 -0.85 10.38
CA ASN A 227 23.22 0.30 10.97
C ASN A 227 23.74 1.65 10.46
N GLU A 228 25.03 1.75 10.11
CA GLU A 228 25.61 3.00 9.61
C GLU A 228 25.16 3.33 8.19
N PHE A 229 24.72 2.33 7.42
CA PHE A 229 24.36 2.44 6.00
C PHE A 229 22.91 1.99 5.74
N THR A 230 22.03 2.23 6.72
CA THR A 230 20.63 1.76 6.71
C THR A 230 19.89 2.24 5.46
N ASP A 231 20.03 3.52 5.12
CA ASP A 231 19.32 4.13 4.00
C ASP A 231 19.84 3.60 2.65
N GLU A 232 21.16 3.49 2.49
CA GLU A 232 21.77 3.02 1.25
C GLU A 232 21.48 1.53 0.98
N ILE A 233 21.48 0.71 2.02
CA ILE A 233 21.14 -0.72 1.91
C ILE A 233 19.65 -0.87 1.58
N SER A 234 18.78 -0.09 2.23
CA SER A 234 17.34 -0.06 1.94
C SER A 234 17.06 0.30 0.49
N ASP A 235 17.76 1.30 -0.06
CA ASP A 235 17.63 1.71 -1.46
C ASP A 235 18.03 0.60 -2.45
N ILE A 236 19.09 -0.16 -2.14
CA ILE A 236 19.49 -1.33 -2.94
C ILE A 236 18.40 -2.41 -2.91
N CYS A 237 17.87 -2.72 -1.72
CA CYS A 237 16.82 -3.71 -1.53
C CYS A 237 15.53 -3.32 -2.27
N GLU A 238 15.10 -2.06 -2.16
CA GLU A 238 13.95 -1.56 -2.91
C GLU A 238 14.17 -1.59 -4.43
N GLY A 239 15.38 -1.22 -4.86
CA GLY A 239 15.77 -1.30 -6.27
C GLY A 239 15.67 -2.72 -6.82
N ALA A 240 16.14 -3.70 -6.03
CA ALA A 240 16.05 -5.12 -6.35
C ALA A 240 14.60 -5.60 -6.45
N ASP A 241 13.74 -5.23 -5.50
CA ASP A 241 12.31 -5.57 -5.50
C ASP A 241 11.60 -4.98 -6.73
N LYS A 242 11.87 -3.71 -7.07
CA LYS A 242 11.33 -3.06 -8.28
C LYS A 242 11.80 -3.76 -9.56
N GLN A 243 13.06 -4.17 -9.64
CA GLN A 243 13.59 -4.92 -10.79
C GLN A 243 12.94 -6.30 -10.94
N LEU A 244 12.74 -7.03 -9.84
CA LEU A 244 12.07 -8.33 -9.87
C LEU A 244 10.61 -8.17 -10.35
N ALA A 245 9.88 -7.20 -9.79
CA ALA A 245 8.51 -6.91 -10.21
C ALA A 245 8.41 -6.51 -11.68
N GLN A 246 9.34 -5.69 -12.18
CA GLN A 246 9.42 -5.35 -13.60
C GLN A 246 9.67 -6.58 -14.46
N ARG A 247 10.60 -7.46 -14.07
CA ARG A 247 10.92 -8.69 -14.81
C ARG A 247 9.71 -9.62 -14.96
N HIS A 248 8.83 -9.69 -13.96
CA HIS A 248 7.59 -10.46 -14.04
C HIS A 248 6.48 -9.74 -14.83
N SER A 249 6.45 -8.40 -14.80
CA SER A 249 5.40 -7.60 -15.46
C SER A 249 5.65 -7.37 -16.96
N ILE A 250 6.90 -7.19 -17.38
CA ILE A 250 7.26 -6.87 -18.78
C ILE A 250 6.75 -7.92 -19.78
N PRO A 251 6.92 -9.24 -19.57
CA PRO A 251 6.44 -10.24 -20.52
C PRO A 251 4.93 -10.16 -20.74
N PHE A 252 4.18 -9.93 -19.67
CA PHE A 252 2.72 -9.83 -19.72
C PHE A 252 2.25 -8.51 -20.33
N LYS A 253 3.00 -7.41 -20.13
CA LYS A 253 2.73 -6.13 -20.78
C LYS A 253 2.93 -6.20 -22.29
N GLU A 254 3.98 -6.88 -22.75
CA GLU A 254 4.23 -7.08 -24.18
C GLU A 254 3.13 -7.95 -24.82
N GLU A 255 2.72 -9.03 -24.14
CA GLU A 255 1.62 -9.89 -24.59
C GLU A 255 0.28 -9.15 -24.61
N LEU A 256 -0.05 -8.39 -23.55
CA LEU A 256 -1.26 -7.57 -23.50
C LEU A 256 -1.26 -6.49 -24.59
N ASN A 257 -0.14 -5.81 -24.81
CA ASN A 257 -0.01 -4.80 -25.87
C ASN A 257 -0.15 -5.43 -27.26
N GLY A 258 0.40 -6.63 -27.46
CA GLY A 258 0.18 -7.42 -28.68
C GLY A 258 -1.30 -7.70 -28.91
N LEU A 259 -2.01 -8.23 -27.90
CA LEU A 259 -3.45 -8.49 -27.99
C LEU A 259 -4.25 -7.21 -28.23
N LEU A 260 -3.91 -6.10 -27.57
CA LEU A 260 -4.59 -4.82 -27.75
C LEU A 260 -4.43 -4.28 -29.18
N SER A 261 -3.23 -4.43 -29.76
CA SER A 261 -2.97 -4.02 -31.14
C SER A 261 -3.82 -4.83 -32.14
N THR A 262 -3.91 -6.15 -31.96
CA THR A 262 -4.73 -7.00 -32.82
C THR A 262 -6.21 -6.65 -32.74
N LEU A 263 -6.73 -6.33 -31.56
CA LEU A 263 -8.11 -5.88 -31.37
C LEU A 263 -8.35 -4.54 -32.08
N SER A 264 -7.41 -3.59 -31.99
CA SER A 264 -7.49 -2.31 -32.70
C SER A 264 -7.54 -2.50 -34.22
N ASP A 265 -6.64 -3.32 -34.76
CA ASP A 265 -6.56 -3.60 -36.20
C ASP A 265 -7.85 -4.28 -36.73
N THR A 266 -8.45 -5.18 -35.94
CA THR A 266 -9.73 -5.78 -36.30
C THR A 266 -10.87 -4.76 -36.32
N GLY A 267 -10.90 -3.81 -35.38
CA GLY A 267 -11.87 -2.71 -35.35
C GLY A 267 -11.77 -1.82 -36.58
N ASP A 268 -10.56 -1.39 -36.94
CA ASP A 268 -10.29 -0.57 -38.12
C ASP A 268 -10.68 -1.29 -39.42
N THR A 269 -10.42 -2.60 -39.50
CA THR A 269 -10.77 -3.42 -40.65
C THR A 269 -12.29 -3.55 -40.81
N ILE A 270 -13.01 -3.73 -39.70
CA ILE A 270 -14.48 -3.78 -39.69
C ILE A 270 -15.07 -2.44 -40.13
N GLU A 271 -14.54 -1.30 -39.65
CA GLU A 271 -15.01 0.02 -40.06
C GLU A 271 -14.78 0.28 -41.55
N ARG A 272 -13.61 -0.08 -42.08
CA ARG A 272 -13.31 0.00 -43.52
C ARG A 272 -14.26 -0.87 -44.34
N TRP A 273 -14.57 -2.07 -43.87
CA TRP A 273 -15.52 -2.97 -44.53
C TRP A 273 -16.94 -2.37 -44.57
N PHE A 274 -17.42 -1.78 -43.47
CA PHE A 274 -18.71 -1.09 -43.45
C PHE A 274 -18.75 0.13 -44.38
N LYS A 275 -17.66 0.91 -44.44
CA LYS A 275 -17.52 2.02 -45.39
C LYS A 275 -17.57 1.52 -46.84
N ALA A 276 -16.83 0.47 -47.19
CA ALA A 276 -16.86 -0.14 -48.51
C ALA A 276 -18.24 -0.70 -48.90
N LYS A 277 -18.95 -1.30 -47.94
CA LYS A 277 -20.32 -1.80 -48.14
C LYS A 277 -21.33 -0.70 -48.46
N LYS A 278 -21.19 0.50 -47.86
CA LYS A 278 -22.00 1.66 -48.22
C LYS A 278 -21.78 2.09 -49.67
N PHE A 279 -20.53 2.12 -50.14
CA PHE A 279 -20.21 2.47 -51.53
C PHE A 279 -20.84 1.50 -52.54
N GLN A 280 -20.79 0.18 -52.29
CA GLN A 280 -21.46 -0.81 -53.16
C GLN A 280 -22.99 -0.62 -53.22
N GLN A 281 -23.61 -0.18 -52.13
CA GLN A 281 -25.05 0.09 -52.12
C GLN A 281 -25.38 1.34 -52.95
N ILE A 282 -24.57 2.40 -52.82
CA ILE A 282 -24.71 3.62 -53.61
C ILE A 282 -24.56 3.33 -55.11
N ASP A 283 -23.56 2.52 -55.51
CA ASP A 283 -23.38 2.13 -56.92
C ASP A 283 -24.58 1.37 -57.48
N LYS A 284 -25.16 0.45 -56.70
CA LYS A 284 -26.36 -0.30 -57.09
C LYS A 284 -27.57 0.61 -57.27
N ASP A 285 -27.74 1.58 -56.37
CA ASP A 285 -28.85 2.52 -56.44
C ASP A 285 -28.66 3.53 -57.58
N TRP A 286 -27.43 3.95 -57.85
CA TRP A 286 -27.08 4.78 -59.01
C TRP A 286 -27.38 4.08 -60.34
N ILE A 287 -26.98 2.81 -60.50
CA ILE A 287 -27.29 2.02 -61.71
C ILE A 287 -28.80 1.92 -61.94
N LYS A 288 -29.59 1.69 -60.87
CA LYS A 288 -31.06 1.65 -60.97
C LYS A 288 -31.66 2.99 -61.39
N ILE A 289 -31.15 4.09 -60.84
CA ILE A 289 -31.58 5.45 -61.22
C ILE A 289 -31.26 5.69 -62.69
N MET A 290 -30.05 5.34 -63.14
CA MET A 290 -29.62 5.53 -64.53
C MET A 290 -30.45 4.68 -65.50
N GLN A 291 -30.75 3.42 -65.17
CA GLN A 291 -31.65 2.58 -65.98
C GLN A 291 -33.07 3.14 -66.05
N LYS A 292 -33.65 3.57 -64.93
CA LYS A 292 -34.95 4.26 -64.93
C LYS A 292 -34.94 5.53 -65.79
N SER A 293 -33.84 6.29 -65.74
CA SER A 293 -33.70 7.50 -66.54
C SER A 293 -33.61 7.21 -68.04
N ALA A 294 -32.96 6.11 -68.42
CA ALA A 294 -32.86 5.66 -69.81
C ALA A 294 -34.18 5.14 -70.38
N ASP A 295 -34.99 4.45 -69.56
CA ASP A 295 -36.30 3.91 -69.96
C ASP A 295 -37.39 4.99 -70.09
N THR A 296 -37.14 6.17 -69.53
CA THR A 296 -38.08 7.30 -69.59
C THR A 296 -37.85 8.07 -70.91
N LYS A 297 -38.71 7.79 -71.90
CA LYS A 297 -38.61 8.16 -73.33
C LYS A 297 -38.33 9.65 -73.67
N TYR A 298 -38.45 10.57 -72.70
CA TYR A 298 -38.36 12.02 -72.91
C TYR A 298 -37.22 12.71 -72.15
N VAL A 299 -36.51 12.01 -71.24
CA VAL A 299 -35.44 12.62 -70.43
C VAL A 299 -34.26 13.09 -71.28
N VAL A 300 -33.84 12.29 -72.27
CA VAL A 300 -32.69 12.60 -73.12
C VAL A 300 -32.94 13.80 -74.05
N PRO A 301 -34.10 13.91 -74.75
CA PRO A 301 -34.45 15.13 -75.49
C PRO A 301 -34.61 16.40 -74.62
N CYS A 302 -35.08 16.26 -73.39
CA CYS A 302 -35.26 17.38 -72.46
C CYS A 302 -33.92 17.97 -72.00
N CYS A 303 -32.92 17.10 -71.74
CA CYS A 303 -31.55 17.51 -71.40
C CYS A 303 -30.78 18.12 -72.59
N GLN A 304 -31.24 17.91 -73.83
CA GLN A 304 -30.58 18.42 -75.05
C GLN A 304 -31.02 19.83 -75.47
N ARG A 305 -31.92 20.50 -74.73
CA ARG A 305 -32.33 21.89 -75.02
C ARG A 305 -31.48 22.89 -74.23
N LEU A 306 -31.01 23.95 -74.91
CA LEU A 306 -30.02 24.91 -74.40
C LEU A 306 -30.32 25.61 -73.06
N ARG A 307 -31.54 25.53 -72.50
CA ARG A 307 -31.88 26.15 -71.20
C ARG A 307 -31.75 25.22 -69.99
N PHE A 308 -31.78 23.89 -70.16
CA PHE A 308 -31.52 22.95 -69.06
C PHE A 308 -30.03 22.71 -68.80
N TYR A 309 -29.17 23.27 -69.65
CA TYR A 309 -27.71 23.26 -69.46
C TYR A 309 -27.24 24.15 -68.29
N PHE A 310 -28.06 25.11 -67.87
CA PHE A 310 -27.72 26.08 -66.82
C PHE A 310 -28.18 25.66 -65.42
N THR A 311 -28.84 24.51 -65.27
CA THR A 311 -29.26 23.97 -63.98
C THR A 311 -28.39 22.77 -63.60
N SER A 312 -28.05 22.66 -62.30
CA SER A 312 -27.26 21.54 -61.79
C SER A 312 -28.06 20.22 -61.85
N ASP A 313 -27.41 19.09 -62.14
CA ASP A 313 -28.01 17.75 -62.22
C ASP A 313 -29.04 17.41 -61.13
N PRO A 314 -28.86 17.77 -59.84
CA PRO A 314 -29.84 17.49 -58.79
C PRO A 314 -31.16 18.26 -58.97
N VAL A 315 -31.10 19.49 -59.50
CA VAL A 315 -32.28 20.34 -59.74
C VAL A 315 -33.06 19.82 -60.95
N LEU A 316 -32.36 19.42 -62.01
CA LEU A 316 -32.97 18.81 -63.19
C LEU A 316 -33.69 17.50 -62.84
N LEU A 317 -33.06 16.64 -62.04
CA LEU A 317 -33.67 15.39 -61.57
C LEU A 317 -34.89 15.65 -60.66
N LYS A 318 -34.84 16.69 -59.80
CA LYS A 318 -36.00 17.07 -58.98
C LYS A 318 -37.18 17.50 -59.86
N ILE A 319 -36.96 18.36 -60.84
CA ILE A 319 -38.01 18.85 -61.76
C ILE A 319 -38.63 17.71 -62.57
N LEU A 320 -37.81 16.80 -63.10
CA LEU A 320 -38.29 15.64 -63.86
C LEU A 320 -39.03 14.61 -62.98
N SER A 321 -38.59 14.44 -61.73
CA SER A 321 -39.20 13.47 -60.79
C SER A 321 -40.51 13.97 -60.15
N GLN A 322 -40.66 15.28 -59.99
CA GLN A 322 -41.81 15.90 -59.31
C GLN A 322 -42.78 16.61 -60.26
N GLY A 323 -42.63 16.42 -61.58
CA GLY A 323 -43.41 17.13 -62.61
C GLY A 323 -44.92 16.90 -62.59
N SER A 324 -45.39 15.97 -61.75
CA SER A 324 -46.81 15.71 -61.47
C SER A 324 -47.40 16.63 -60.39
N ASP A 325 -46.57 17.32 -59.61
CA ASP A 325 -46.97 18.27 -58.56
C ASP A 325 -46.37 19.66 -58.82
N PRO A 326 -47.11 20.53 -59.53
CA PRO A 326 -46.63 21.84 -59.93
C PRO A 326 -46.26 22.79 -58.76
N GLU A 327 -46.83 22.61 -57.55
CA GLU A 327 -46.51 23.44 -56.38
C GLU A 327 -45.07 23.18 -55.88
N SER A 328 -44.60 21.93 -55.93
CA SER A 328 -43.29 21.51 -55.42
C SER A 328 -42.08 22.04 -56.20
N ILE A 329 -42.32 22.46 -57.46
CA ILE A 329 -41.29 22.93 -58.41
C ILE A 329 -41.27 24.47 -58.49
N GLN A 330 -42.23 25.15 -57.86
CA GLN A 330 -42.42 26.61 -57.92
C GLN A 330 -41.14 27.41 -57.61
N GLU A 331 -40.35 26.98 -56.63
CA GLU A 331 -39.09 27.64 -56.21
C GLU A 331 -37.94 27.44 -57.20
N ASP A 332 -38.01 26.39 -58.04
CA ASP A 332 -36.96 26.05 -59.00
C ASP A 332 -37.22 26.66 -60.39
N PHE A 333 -38.39 27.26 -60.64
CA PHE A 333 -38.71 27.99 -61.89
C PHE A 333 -37.85 29.24 -62.10
N GLU A 334 -37.46 29.91 -61.02
CA GLU A 334 -36.57 31.09 -61.08
C GLU A 334 -35.22 30.74 -61.74
N LYS A 335 -34.75 29.50 -61.53
CA LYS A 335 -33.49 29.00 -62.09
C LYS A 335 -33.60 28.59 -63.56
N LEU A 336 -34.82 28.48 -64.10
CA LEU A 336 -35.10 28.11 -65.50
C LEU A 336 -35.33 29.33 -66.41
N PHE A 337 -35.77 30.47 -65.87
CA PHE A 337 -36.13 31.66 -66.64
C PHE A 337 -35.54 32.97 -66.07
N ASP A 338 -34.47 33.44 -66.69
CA ASP A 338 -33.65 34.60 -66.26
C ASP A 338 -34.36 35.98 -66.16
N ALA A 339 -35.62 36.09 -66.60
CA ALA A 339 -36.37 37.36 -66.60
C ALA A 339 -37.81 37.25 -66.03
N ILE A 340 -38.16 36.12 -65.40
CA ILE A 340 -39.44 35.99 -64.67
C ILE A 340 -39.18 36.41 -63.22
N ASN A 341 -38.86 37.69 -63.05
CA ASN A 341 -38.59 38.24 -61.73
C ASN A 341 -39.92 38.41 -60.99
N ARG A 342 -40.29 37.38 -60.23
CA ARG A 342 -41.41 37.36 -59.27
C ARG A 342 -42.80 37.62 -59.87
N VAL A 343 -43.10 37.01 -61.02
CA VAL A 343 -44.39 37.18 -61.71
C VAL A 343 -45.20 35.89 -61.85
N LEU A 344 -46.09 35.72 -60.88
CA LEU A 344 -47.48 35.29 -61.05
C LEU A 344 -47.73 34.00 -61.85
N VAL A 345 -47.19 32.88 -61.37
CA VAL A 345 -47.83 31.57 -61.51
C VAL A 345 -48.72 31.40 -60.26
N GLN A 346 -50.01 31.65 -60.39
CA GLN A 346 -50.98 31.28 -59.35
C GLN A 346 -51.79 30.09 -59.85
N PHE A 347 -51.83 29.02 -59.06
CA PHE A 347 -52.78 27.94 -59.29
C PHE A 347 -54.18 28.41 -58.91
N ASP A 348 -55.17 28.04 -59.72
CA ASP A 348 -56.57 28.32 -59.41
C ASP A 348 -56.91 27.67 -58.05
N LYS A 349 -57.57 28.42 -57.15
CA LYS A 349 -57.90 27.95 -55.81
C LYS A 349 -58.91 26.79 -55.82
N VAL A 350 -59.61 26.57 -56.93
CA VAL A 350 -60.59 25.49 -57.10
C VAL A 350 -60.04 24.34 -57.95
N ASP A 351 -59.22 24.61 -58.96
CA ASP A 351 -58.55 23.59 -59.80
C ASP A 351 -57.02 23.76 -59.78
N ARG A 352 -56.36 22.98 -58.92
CA ARG A 352 -54.90 23.04 -58.74
C ARG A 352 -54.10 22.57 -59.97
N LYS A 353 -54.74 22.11 -61.04
CA LYS A 353 -54.10 21.74 -62.31
C LYS A 353 -54.15 22.87 -63.34
N LYS A 354 -54.62 24.06 -62.98
CA LYS A 354 -54.71 25.21 -63.88
C LYS A 354 -53.75 26.30 -63.44
N ILE A 355 -52.85 26.70 -64.34
CA ILE A 355 -51.89 27.79 -64.12
C ILE A 355 -52.50 29.09 -64.66
N VAL A 356 -52.69 30.06 -63.78
CA VAL A 356 -53.10 31.41 -64.13
C VAL A 356 -51.88 32.33 -64.10
N LEU A 357 -51.49 32.81 -65.28
CA LEU A 357 -50.54 33.90 -65.44
C LEU A 357 -51.24 35.22 -65.12
N CYS A 358 -50.74 35.98 -64.16
CA CYS A 358 -51.37 37.24 -63.78
C CYS A 358 -50.34 38.38 -63.89
N MET A 359 -50.25 39.12 -64.99
CA MET A 359 -49.51 40.41 -64.96
C MET A 359 -50.26 41.47 -65.75
N GLN A 360 -50.08 42.72 -65.30
CA GLN A 360 -50.80 43.90 -65.75
C GLN A 360 -50.76 44.06 -67.28
N GLU A 361 -51.95 44.32 -67.82
CA GLU A 361 -52.24 44.72 -69.19
C GLU A 361 -52.30 43.61 -70.26
N ARG A 362 -53.56 43.26 -70.55
CA ARG A 362 -54.12 42.78 -71.83
C ARG A 362 -53.59 41.45 -72.40
N GLY A 363 -54.28 40.39 -71.96
CA GLY A 363 -54.80 39.36 -72.85
C GLY A 363 -53.83 38.23 -73.23
N LYS A 364 -53.74 37.19 -72.39
CA LYS A 364 -53.25 35.86 -72.79
C LYS A 364 -54.01 34.73 -72.07
N THR A 365 -54.04 33.56 -72.71
CA THR A 365 -54.80 32.37 -72.36
C THR A 365 -54.21 31.61 -71.16
N PRO A 366 -55.04 31.13 -70.21
CA PRO A 366 -54.57 30.27 -69.11
C PRO A 366 -54.01 28.94 -69.65
N VAL A 367 -52.92 28.44 -69.06
CA VAL A 367 -52.28 27.17 -69.46
C VAL A 367 -52.69 26.08 -68.46
N GLN A 368 -53.10 24.92 -68.96
CA GLN A 368 -53.49 23.79 -68.13
C GLN A 368 -52.27 22.88 -67.87
N ALA A 369 -51.93 22.66 -66.61
CA ALA A 369 -50.85 21.77 -66.18
C ALA A 369 -51.38 20.33 -66.11
N GLN A 370 -51.69 19.76 -67.27
CA GLN A 370 -52.10 18.36 -67.43
C GLN A 370 -51.13 17.65 -68.37
N GLY A 371 -50.66 16.47 -67.97
CA GLY A 371 -49.71 15.67 -68.75
C GLY A 371 -48.27 15.86 -68.29
N ASN A 372 -47.32 15.59 -69.18
CA ASN A 372 -45.90 15.64 -68.86
C ASN A 372 -45.44 17.07 -68.60
N ILE A 373 -44.44 17.22 -67.72
CA ILE A 373 -43.91 18.55 -67.34
C ILE A 373 -43.45 19.41 -68.51
N GLU A 374 -42.97 18.74 -69.55
CA GLU A 374 -42.45 19.34 -70.76
C GLU A 374 -43.56 20.01 -71.60
N ASP A 375 -44.78 19.48 -71.60
CA ASP A 375 -45.88 19.95 -72.45
C ASP A 375 -46.45 21.29 -71.96
N TRP A 376 -46.57 21.46 -70.63
CA TRP A 376 -47.02 22.73 -70.07
C TRP A 376 -45.89 23.77 -69.98
N LEU A 377 -44.63 23.37 -69.78
CA LEU A 377 -43.49 24.29 -69.92
C LEU A 377 -43.40 24.87 -71.34
N LEU A 378 -43.66 24.06 -72.36
CA LEU A 378 -43.74 24.49 -73.77
C LEU A 378 -44.90 25.45 -74.02
N ALA A 379 -46.09 25.14 -73.50
CA ALA A 379 -47.26 26.02 -73.63
C ALA A 379 -47.07 27.36 -72.88
N LEU A 380 -46.32 27.34 -71.77
CA LEU A 380 -45.95 28.55 -71.01
C LEU A 380 -44.93 29.41 -71.77
N GLU A 381 -44.04 28.79 -72.55
CA GLU A 381 -43.08 29.48 -73.42
C GLU A 381 -43.76 30.13 -74.64
N ASP A 382 -44.65 29.43 -75.33
CA ASP A 382 -45.42 29.98 -76.46
C ASP A 382 -46.36 31.13 -76.01
N GLY A 383 -46.79 31.11 -74.75
CA GLY A 383 -47.54 32.18 -74.10
C GLY A 383 -46.71 33.40 -73.66
N SER A 384 -45.38 33.40 -73.74
CA SER A 384 -44.54 34.48 -73.20
C SER A 384 -44.27 35.62 -74.21
N PRO A 385 -44.13 36.91 -73.81
CA PRO A 385 -43.87 38.02 -74.75
C PRO A 385 -42.45 38.05 -75.35
N LEU A 386 -41.58 37.10 -75.00
CA LEU A 386 -40.14 37.17 -75.28
C LEU A 386 -39.73 36.92 -76.75
N ARG A 387 -40.67 36.74 -77.68
CA ARG A 387 -40.37 36.72 -79.13
C ARG A 387 -40.14 38.10 -79.77
N GLY A 388 -40.26 39.18 -78.99
CA GLY A 388 -40.17 40.57 -79.46
C GLY A 388 -38.81 41.26 -79.24
N ARG A 389 -37.67 40.64 -79.55
CA ARG A 389 -36.44 41.39 -79.87
C ARG A 389 -35.83 40.82 -81.15
N GLN A 390 -36.19 41.48 -82.25
CA GLN A 390 -35.56 41.33 -83.54
C GLN A 390 -34.04 41.51 -83.44
N ALA A 391 -33.36 40.75 -84.29
CA ALA A 391 -31.95 40.89 -84.62
C ALA A 391 -31.51 42.36 -84.71
N LYS A 392 -30.44 42.71 -83.99
CA LYS A 392 -29.52 43.75 -84.45
C LYS A 392 -28.21 43.09 -84.82
N VAL A 393 -28.01 43.05 -86.13
CA VAL A 393 -26.75 42.83 -86.83
C VAL A 393 -25.72 43.84 -86.36
N ALA A 394 -24.55 43.37 -85.95
CA ALA A 394 -23.24 43.95 -86.24
C ALA A 394 -22.18 42.89 -85.92
#